data_AF-A0A7W1FDJ9-F1
#
_entry.id   AF-A0A7W1FDJ9-F1
#
_cell.length_a   1.000
_cell.length_b   1.000
_cell.length_c   1.000
_cell.angle_alpha   90.00
_cell.angle_beta   90.00
_cell.angle_gamma   90.00
#
_symmetry.space_group_name_H-M   'P 1'
#
loop_
_entity.id
_entity.type
_entity.pdbx_description
1 polymer ?
#
loop_
_entity_poly.entity_id
_entity_poly.type
_entity_poly.pdbx_seq_one_letter_code
_entity_poly.pdbx_strand_id
1 'polypeptide(L)'
;MNKDGSFVLSTPLRLDSAEGFTGKNVTIAFLDSGFYPHKDLTTPENRILAYQNMNATDGEVASLFQPDVASWHGMMTSVVAAGNGSLSNGFYRGIAPDANVVLVKLARTGRITEQNIQDGLEWILAHREKFNIKIVNISAGGDFEQSYLHDSLSQTVEDCVANGLTIVCAVGNAGHLPTHPVFPPASSPSAISVGGLDDKNSINRAQRGMYRSSYGPTFDGLQKPEIIAPSIWVPAPILPDTPTAQQ
;
A
#
# COMPACT_ATOMS: atom_id res chain seq x y z
N MET A 1 18.26 18.05 15.53
CA MET A 1 17.68 16.70 15.70
C MET A 1 18.81 15.69 15.58
N ASN A 2 18.95 14.82 16.58
CA ASN A 2 20.08 13.91 16.71
C ASN A 2 20.03 12.83 15.62
N LYS A 3 21.14 12.68 14.88
CA LYS A 3 21.39 11.65 13.88
C LYS A 3 22.19 10.48 14.50
N ASP A 4 21.89 10.11 15.75
CA ASP A 4 22.67 9.15 16.53
C ASP A 4 22.25 7.69 16.32
N GLY A 5 21.24 7.42 15.48
CA GLY A 5 20.77 6.07 15.21
C GLY A 5 19.86 5.47 16.30
N SER A 6 19.41 6.27 17.26
CA SER A 6 18.45 5.83 18.30
C SER A 6 17.02 5.60 17.77
N PHE A 7 16.73 6.04 16.54
CA PHE A 7 15.42 5.94 15.91
C PHE A 7 15.51 5.34 14.50
N VAL A 8 14.39 4.77 14.04
CA VAL A 8 14.22 4.38 12.63
C VAL A 8 14.20 5.66 11.77
N LEU A 9 14.93 5.65 10.64
CA LEU A 9 14.97 6.78 9.71
C LEU A 9 13.60 6.99 9.06
N SER A 10 13.18 8.25 8.92
CA SER A 10 11.92 8.58 8.27
C SER A 10 11.96 8.30 6.76
N THR A 11 10.82 7.90 6.18
CA THR A 11 10.69 7.62 4.75
C THR A 11 11.13 8.79 3.86
N PRO A 12 10.73 10.06 4.13
CA PRO A 12 11.23 11.24 3.41
C PRO A 12 12.76 11.34 3.39
N LEU A 13 13.42 11.10 4.54
CA LEU A 13 14.87 11.16 4.65
C LEU A 13 15.56 10.03 3.88
N ARG A 14 14.99 8.82 3.92
CA ARG A 14 15.54 7.63 3.22
C ARG A 14 15.47 7.77 1.70
N LEU A 15 14.42 8.44 1.21
CA LEU A 15 14.16 8.63 -0.21
C LEU A 15 14.65 9.98 -0.77
N ASP A 16 15.21 10.85 0.07
CA ASP A 16 15.61 12.21 -0.32
C ASP A 16 14.44 12.97 -0.99
N SER A 17 13.25 12.91 -0.35
CA SER A 17 12.01 13.41 -0.93
C SER A 17 12.01 14.94 -1.03
N ALA A 18 11.60 15.47 -2.19
CA ALA A 18 11.43 16.90 -2.37
C ALA A 18 10.26 17.44 -1.52
N GLU A 19 10.52 18.44 -0.67
CA GLU A 19 9.52 18.95 0.26
C GLU A 19 8.36 19.73 -0.38
N GLY A 20 8.53 20.19 -1.63
CA GLY A 20 7.53 20.98 -2.35
C GLY A 20 6.39 20.16 -2.99
N PHE A 21 6.52 18.83 -3.06
CA PHE A 21 5.51 17.96 -3.69
C PHE A 21 4.87 17.05 -2.64
N THR A 22 3.65 17.40 -2.22
CA THR A 22 3.01 16.77 -1.06
C THR A 22 1.84 15.86 -1.40
N GLY A 23 1.49 15.71 -2.68
CA GLY A 23 0.32 14.96 -3.12
C GLY A 23 -1.01 15.70 -2.94
N LYS A 24 -0.98 17.01 -2.64
CA LYS A 24 -2.16 17.85 -2.54
C LYS A 24 -3.06 17.72 -3.79
N ASN A 25 -4.37 17.59 -3.57
CA ASN A 25 -5.41 17.37 -4.59
C ASN A 25 -5.31 16.04 -5.36
N VAL A 26 -4.49 15.10 -4.91
CA VAL A 26 -4.45 13.72 -5.41
C VAL A 26 -5.12 12.82 -4.39
N THR A 27 -5.97 11.90 -4.85
CA THR A 27 -6.54 10.84 -4.01
C THR A 27 -5.88 9.51 -4.32
N ILE A 28 -5.41 8.82 -3.27
CA ILE A 28 -4.85 7.48 -3.31
C ILE A 28 -5.87 6.50 -2.73
N ALA A 29 -6.31 5.51 -3.51
CA ALA A 29 -7.12 4.41 -3.03
C ALA A 29 -6.22 3.27 -2.53
N PHE A 30 -6.51 2.74 -1.34
CA PHE A 30 -5.78 1.61 -0.76
C PHE A 30 -6.70 0.39 -0.71
N LEU A 31 -6.27 -0.71 -1.31
CA LEU A 31 -6.89 -2.02 -1.16
C LEU A 31 -6.05 -2.84 -0.20
N ASP A 32 -6.65 -3.21 0.94
CA ASP A 32 -5.94 -3.95 1.98
C ASP A 32 -6.91 -4.77 2.84
N SER A 33 -6.34 -5.56 3.75
CA SER A 33 -7.03 -6.45 4.69
C SER A 33 -7.85 -5.71 5.75
N GLY A 34 -7.57 -4.45 6.01
CA GLY A 34 -8.32 -3.64 6.97
C GLY A 34 -7.66 -2.31 7.25
N PHE A 35 -8.41 -1.39 7.84
CA PHE A 35 -7.93 -0.05 8.13
C PHE A 35 -8.34 0.42 9.53
N TYR A 36 -7.71 1.49 9.97
CA TYR A 36 -8.06 2.25 11.16
C TYR A 36 -7.85 3.75 10.85
N PRO A 37 -8.73 4.67 11.29
CA PRO A 37 -8.68 6.08 10.95
C PRO A 37 -7.64 6.82 11.81
N HIS A 38 -6.36 6.53 11.55
CA HIS A 38 -5.23 7.06 12.31
C HIS A 38 -5.15 8.60 12.26
N LYS A 39 -4.70 9.23 13.36
CA LYS A 39 -4.63 10.70 13.51
C LYS A 39 -3.83 11.39 12.41
N ASP A 40 -2.79 10.75 11.89
CA ASP A 40 -1.99 11.31 10.80
C ASP A 40 -2.75 11.41 9.45
N LEU A 41 -3.91 10.78 9.33
CA LEU A 41 -4.83 10.93 8.20
C LEU A 41 -6.05 11.82 8.55
N THR A 42 -6.34 12.02 9.83
CA THR A 42 -7.59 12.65 10.30
C THR A 42 -7.42 13.98 11.03
N THR A 43 -6.19 14.37 11.36
CA THR A 43 -5.86 15.59 12.11
C THR A 43 -4.81 16.39 11.34
N PRO A 44 -4.93 17.72 11.19
CA PRO A 44 -6.01 18.57 11.70
C PRO A 44 -7.33 18.46 10.92
N GLU A 45 -7.27 17.90 9.71
CA GLU A 45 -8.43 17.72 8.84
C GLU A 45 -8.56 16.24 8.45
N ASN A 46 -9.80 15.78 8.27
CA ASN A 46 -10.06 14.44 7.79
C ASN A 46 -9.81 14.30 6.28
N ARG A 47 -8.76 13.55 5.92
CA ARG A 47 -8.42 13.24 4.51
C ARG A 47 -8.91 11.87 4.04
N ILE A 48 -9.61 11.12 4.88
CA ILE A 48 -10.27 9.88 4.49
C ILE A 48 -11.61 10.25 3.83
N LEU A 49 -11.66 10.21 2.49
CA LEU A 49 -12.84 10.60 1.71
C LEU A 49 -13.94 9.54 1.69
N ALA A 50 -13.52 8.27 1.73
CA ALA A 50 -14.43 7.14 1.75
C ALA A 50 -13.77 5.92 2.39
N TYR A 51 -14.62 5.09 2.97
CA TYR A 51 -14.27 3.74 3.40
C TYR A 51 -15.32 2.78 2.87
N GLN A 52 -14.89 1.73 2.20
CA GLN A 52 -15.74 0.66 1.70
C GLN A 52 -15.25 -0.66 2.27
N ASN A 53 -16.15 -1.40 2.93
CA ASN A 53 -15.90 -2.77 3.33
C ASN A 53 -16.57 -3.71 2.33
N MET A 54 -15.77 -4.41 1.51
CA MET A 54 -16.27 -5.33 0.49
C MET A 54 -16.92 -6.60 1.07
N ASN A 55 -16.76 -6.84 2.37
CA ASN A 55 -17.33 -7.99 3.08
C ASN A 55 -18.62 -7.67 3.84
N ALA A 56 -19.09 -6.43 3.78
CA ALA A 56 -20.31 -6.00 4.45
C ALA A 56 -21.39 -5.71 3.41
N THR A 57 -22.62 -6.15 3.68
CA THR A 57 -23.76 -6.04 2.75
C THR A 57 -24.02 -4.59 2.32
N ASP A 58 -23.72 -3.60 3.19
CA ASP A 58 -23.92 -2.16 2.93
C ASP A 58 -22.67 -1.29 3.20
N GLY A 59 -21.46 -1.85 3.22
CA GLY A 59 -20.24 -1.05 3.43
C GLY A 59 -20.20 -0.32 4.78
N GLU A 60 -20.32 -1.06 5.88
CA GLU A 60 -20.43 -0.51 7.25
C GLU A 60 -19.23 0.36 7.65
N VAL A 61 -19.36 1.69 7.51
CA VAL A 61 -18.36 2.68 7.98
C VAL A 61 -18.06 2.52 9.47
N ALA A 62 -19.02 2.05 10.27
CA ALA A 62 -18.82 1.76 11.68
C ALA A 62 -17.67 0.75 11.92
N SER A 63 -17.45 -0.19 11.00
CA SER A 63 -16.37 -1.18 11.10
C SER A 63 -14.97 -0.55 11.03
N LEU A 64 -14.82 0.64 10.44
CA LEU A 64 -13.55 1.37 10.45
C LEU A 64 -13.10 1.74 11.88
N PHE A 65 -14.05 1.93 12.79
CA PHE A 65 -13.80 2.31 14.18
C PHE A 65 -13.75 1.12 15.15
N GLN A 66 -13.85 -0.11 14.62
CA GLN A 66 -13.79 -1.35 15.38
C GLN A 66 -12.58 -2.16 14.87
N PRO A 67 -11.35 -1.75 15.20
CA PRO A 67 -10.16 -2.38 14.64
C PRO A 67 -10.04 -3.85 15.08
N ASP A 68 -9.61 -4.67 14.14
CA ASP A 68 -9.17 -6.04 14.37
C ASP A 68 -7.69 -6.19 13.99
N VAL A 69 -7.14 -7.40 14.11
CA VAL A 69 -5.73 -7.67 13.75
C VAL A 69 -5.41 -7.37 12.28
N ALA A 70 -6.40 -7.46 11.38
CA ALA A 70 -6.24 -7.15 9.97
C ALA A 70 -6.23 -5.63 9.70
N SER A 71 -6.74 -4.81 10.63
CA SER A 71 -6.72 -3.35 10.49
C SER A 71 -5.32 -2.73 10.49
N TRP A 72 -4.32 -3.40 11.07
CA TRP A 72 -2.98 -2.83 11.16
C TRP A 72 -2.30 -2.68 9.80
N HIS A 73 -2.39 -3.67 8.91
CA HIS A 73 -1.64 -3.65 7.66
C HIS A 73 -2.10 -2.52 6.72
N GLY A 74 -3.41 -2.36 6.49
CA GLY A 74 -3.90 -1.26 5.66
C GLY A 74 -3.78 0.11 6.32
N MET A 75 -3.89 0.20 7.65
CA MET A 75 -3.56 1.44 8.37
C MET A 75 -2.07 1.79 8.16
N MET A 76 -1.17 0.81 8.32
CA MET A 76 0.26 0.99 8.16
C MET A 76 0.59 1.48 6.74
N THR A 77 0.08 0.80 5.71
CA THR A 77 0.35 1.15 4.30
C THR A 77 -0.19 2.54 3.94
N SER A 78 -1.41 2.87 4.34
CA SER A 78 -2.01 4.19 4.08
C SER A 78 -1.30 5.34 4.82
N VAL A 79 -0.90 5.14 6.08
CA VAL A 79 -0.18 6.15 6.86
C VAL A 79 1.26 6.33 6.37
N VAL A 80 1.98 5.26 6.03
CA VAL A 80 3.34 5.36 5.50
C VAL A 80 3.37 6.11 4.16
N ALA A 81 2.34 5.94 3.34
CA ALA A 81 2.23 6.65 2.07
C ALA A 81 1.79 8.11 2.25
N ALA A 82 0.72 8.35 3.01
CA ALA A 82 0.00 9.62 3.01
C ALA A 82 -0.19 10.28 4.38
N GLY A 83 0.29 9.69 5.47
CA GLY A 83 0.22 10.27 6.81
C GLY A 83 0.99 11.59 6.89
N ASN A 84 0.41 12.61 7.52
CA ASN A 84 1.07 13.92 7.67
C ASN A 84 2.07 13.96 8.85
N GLY A 85 2.14 12.89 9.64
CA GLY A 85 3.00 12.80 10.81
C GLY A 85 2.60 13.74 11.96
N SER A 86 1.31 14.09 12.08
CA SER A 86 0.76 14.93 13.16
C SER A 86 1.23 14.52 14.56
N LEU A 87 1.34 13.22 14.83
CA LEU A 87 1.79 12.69 16.12
C LEU A 87 3.30 12.77 16.34
N SER A 88 4.06 13.14 15.30
CA SER A 88 5.52 13.21 15.30
C SER A 88 6.06 14.57 14.85
N ASN A 89 5.22 15.62 14.86
CA ASN A 89 5.56 16.95 14.34
C ASN A 89 6.11 16.90 12.91
N GLY A 90 5.55 16.02 12.07
CA GLY A 90 5.94 15.82 10.67
C GLY A 90 7.22 15.02 10.45
N PHE A 91 7.85 14.48 11.49
CA PHE A 91 9.09 13.70 11.37
C PHE A 91 8.87 12.37 10.64
N TYR A 92 7.80 11.64 10.97
CA TYR A 92 7.40 10.38 10.31
C TYR A 92 6.28 10.56 9.29
N ARG A 93 6.20 11.72 8.63
CA ARG A 93 5.26 11.91 7.52
C ARG A 93 5.57 10.95 6.37
N GLY A 94 4.54 10.59 5.62
CA GLY A 94 4.66 9.87 4.36
C GLY A 94 5.20 10.75 3.23
N ILE A 95 5.29 10.18 2.03
CA ILE A 95 5.77 10.88 0.83
C ILE A 95 4.70 11.83 0.26
N ALA A 96 3.42 11.51 0.46
CA ALA A 96 2.29 12.32 0.00
C ALA A 96 1.44 12.83 1.18
N PRO A 97 2.00 13.64 2.09
CA PRO A 97 1.36 14.02 3.35
C PRO A 97 0.09 14.86 3.22
N ASP A 98 -0.22 15.41 2.04
CA ASP A 98 -1.44 16.19 1.76
C ASP A 98 -2.40 15.45 0.81
N ALA A 99 -2.11 14.19 0.45
CA ALA A 99 -3.01 13.40 -0.39
C ALA A 99 -4.29 13.02 0.36
N ASN A 100 -5.39 12.96 -0.37
CA ASN A 100 -6.61 12.34 0.15
C ASN A 100 -6.49 10.81 0.05
N VAL A 101 -7.22 10.09 0.88
CA VAL A 101 -7.24 8.62 0.85
C VAL A 101 -8.66 8.07 0.73
N VAL A 102 -8.78 6.98 -0.02
CA VAL A 102 -9.97 6.13 -0.07
C VAL A 102 -9.55 4.73 0.39
N LEU A 103 -10.29 4.15 1.32
CA LEU A 103 -9.90 2.92 2.00
C LEU A 103 -10.86 1.80 1.63
N VAL A 104 -10.38 0.74 0.98
CA VAL A 104 -11.20 -0.38 0.50
C VAL A 104 -10.75 -1.66 1.19
N LYS A 105 -11.50 -2.09 2.21
CA LYS A 105 -11.22 -3.30 2.99
C LYS A 105 -11.68 -4.53 2.20
N LEU A 106 -10.73 -5.41 1.91
CA LEU A 106 -10.91 -6.60 1.08
C LEU A 106 -11.21 -7.87 1.86
N ALA A 107 -10.73 -7.99 3.10
CA ALA A 107 -10.91 -9.21 3.90
C ALA A 107 -11.37 -8.88 5.33
N ARG A 108 -12.03 -9.83 6.00
CA ARG A 108 -12.33 -9.72 7.44
C ARG A 108 -11.11 -10.11 8.28
N THR A 109 -10.62 -11.34 8.10
CA THR A 109 -9.40 -11.86 8.70
C THR A 109 -8.77 -12.88 7.74
N GLY A 110 -7.45 -12.99 7.74
CA GLY A 110 -6.73 -13.97 6.92
C GLY A 110 -6.42 -13.49 5.49
N ARG A 111 -6.48 -14.41 4.54
CA ARG A 111 -6.00 -14.24 3.16
C ARG A 111 -6.97 -13.40 2.34
N ILE A 112 -6.46 -12.36 1.67
CA ILE A 112 -7.18 -11.65 0.61
C ILE A 112 -7.17 -12.54 -0.63
N THR A 113 -8.33 -12.84 -1.21
CA THR A 113 -8.41 -13.62 -2.45
C THR A 113 -8.28 -12.73 -3.67
N GLU A 114 -7.88 -13.32 -4.80
CA GLU A 114 -7.89 -12.68 -6.12
C GLU A 114 -9.23 -12.00 -6.43
N GLN A 115 -10.35 -12.70 -6.21
CA GLN A 115 -11.69 -12.14 -6.40
C GLN A 115 -11.94 -10.90 -5.53
N ASN A 116 -11.48 -10.89 -4.27
CA ASN A 116 -11.65 -9.70 -3.43
C ASN A 116 -10.88 -8.50 -3.98
N ILE A 117 -9.67 -8.71 -4.50
CA ILE A 117 -8.89 -7.63 -5.14
C ILE A 117 -9.63 -7.12 -6.38
N GLN A 118 -10.15 -8.03 -7.20
CA GLN A 118 -10.92 -7.69 -8.40
C GLN A 118 -12.15 -6.85 -8.06
N ASP A 119 -12.99 -7.31 -7.12
CA ASP A 119 -14.20 -6.59 -6.69
C ASP A 119 -13.86 -5.18 -6.15
N GLY A 120 -12.74 -5.07 -5.43
CA GLY A 120 -12.25 -3.79 -4.91
C GLY A 120 -11.81 -2.83 -6.01
N LEU A 121 -11.12 -3.34 -7.04
CA LEU A 121 -10.72 -2.56 -8.21
C LEU A 121 -11.93 -2.09 -9.02
N GLU A 122 -12.91 -2.96 -9.25
CA GLU A 122 -14.16 -2.61 -9.93
C GLU A 122 -14.92 -1.51 -9.18
N TRP A 123 -15.01 -1.61 -7.85
CA TRP A 123 -15.60 -0.55 -7.02
C TRP A 123 -14.85 0.78 -7.17
N ILE A 124 -13.52 0.75 -7.15
CA ILE A 124 -12.68 1.95 -7.33
C ILE A 124 -12.89 2.55 -8.71
N LEU A 125 -12.89 1.74 -9.77
CA LEU A 125 -13.10 2.19 -11.14
C LEU A 125 -14.45 2.91 -11.29
N ALA A 126 -15.51 2.36 -10.68
CA ALA A 126 -16.85 2.96 -10.65
C ALA A 126 -16.92 4.27 -9.84
N HIS A 127 -16.07 4.45 -8.84
CA HIS A 127 -16.10 5.62 -7.94
C HIS A 127 -14.94 6.61 -8.16
N ARG A 128 -14.05 6.36 -9.13
CA ARG A 128 -12.82 7.15 -9.33
C ARG A 128 -13.09 8.63 -9.55
N GLU A 129 -14.12 8.96 -10.31
CA GLU A 129 -14.47 10.35 -10.62
C GLU A 129 -15.04 11.05 -9.38
N LYS A 130 -15.94 10.36 -8.65
CA LYS A 130 -16.56 10.88 -7.43
C LYS A 130 -15.54 11.29 -6.38
N PHE A 131 -14.47 10.51 -6.21
CA PHE A 131 -13.44 10.75 -5.19
C PHE A 131 -12.13 11.31 -5.77
N ASN A 132 -12.10 11.64 -7.06
CA ASN A 132 -10.90 12.08 -7.78
C ASN A 132 -9.69 11.13 -7.58
N ILE A 133 -9.93 9.82 -7.57
CA ILE A 133 -8.89 8.80 -7.41
C ILE A 133 -7.99 8.82 -8.64
N LYS A 134 -6.67 8.88 -8.40
CA LYS A 134 -5.64 8.84 -9.45
C LYS A 134 -4.69 7.66 -9.29
N ILE A 135 -4.46 7.24 -8.04
CA ILE A 135 -3.51 6.20 -7.71
C ILE A 135 -4.24 5.13 -6.91
N VAL A 136 -3.93 3.87 -7.19
CA VAL A 136 -4.41 2.72 -6.43
C VAL A 136 -3.20 1.96 -5.91
N ASN A 137 -3.13 1.76 -4.60
CA ASN A 137 -2.13 0.93 -3.94
C ASN A 137 -2.74 -0.41 -3.55
N ILE A 138 -2.12 -1.49 -4.02
CA ILE A 138 -2.47 -2.87 -3.68
C ILE A 138 -1.27 -3.52 -3.01
N SER A 139 -1.31 -3.61 -1.67
CA SER A 139 -0.27 -4.29 -0.90
C SER A 139 -0.66 -5.75 -0.61
N ALA A 140 -1.14 -6.44 -1.64
CA ALA A 140 -1.59 -7.82 -1.62
C ALA A 140 -1.33 -8.49 -2.98
N GLY A 141 -1.34 -9.82 -3.00
CA GLY A 141 -1.26 -10.63 -4.22
C GLY A 141 -2.41 -11.62 -4.28
N GLY A 142 -2.76 -12.02 -5.51
CA GLY A 142 -3.76 -13.02 -5.83
C GLY A 142 -3.32 -14.43 -5.50
N ASP A 143 -4.03 -15.40 -6.07
CA ASP A 143 -4.07 -16.76 -5.54
C ASP A 143 -3.01 -17.67 -6.19
N PHE A 144 -2.69 -17.43 -7.47
CA PHE A 144 -1.80 -18.28 -8.28
C PHE A 144 -1.14 -17.49 -9.41
N GLU A 145 -0.09 -18.04 -10.02
CA GLU A 145 0.48 -17.48 -11.26
C GLU A 145 -0.41 -17.85 -12.44
N GLN A 146 -0.71 -16.87 -13.29
CA GLN A 146 -1.47 -17.07 -14.50
C GLN A 146 -1.06 -16.04 -15.56
N SER A 147 -1.32 -16.37 -16.83
CA SER A 147 -1.14 -15.44 -17.93
C SER A 147 -2.05 -14.22 -17.79
N TYR A 148 -1.50 -13.01 -17.93
CA TYR A 148 -2.28 -11.77 -17.90
C TYR A 148 -3.33 -11.69 -19.03
N LEU A 149 -3.18 -12.51 -20.07
CA LEU A 149 -4.11 -12.59 -21.19
C LEU A 149 -5.45 -13.27 -20.81
N HIS A 150 -5.45 -14.07 -19.74
CA HIS A 150 -6.59 -14.92 -19.37
C HIS A 150 -7.03 -14.76 -17.91
N ASP A 151 -6.14 -14.24 -17.05
CA ASP A 151 -6.46 -13.89 -15.67
C ASP A 151 -7.38 -12.67 -15.61
N SER A 152 -8.54 -12.81 -14.95
CA SER A 152 -9.51 -11.74 -14.83
C SER A 152 -9.00 -10.60 -13.97
N LEU A 153 -8.21 -10.88 -12.92
CA LEU A 153 -7.67 -9.81 -12.07
C LEU A 153 -6.69 -8.92 -12.87
N SER A 154 -5.80 -9.52 -13.66
CA SER A 154 -4.91 -8.78 -14.54
C SER A 154 -5.69 -7.97 -15.58
N GLN A 155 -6.74 -8.52 -16.19
CA GLN A 155 -7.59 -7.78 -17.11
C GLN A 155 -8.27 -6.57 -16.43
N THR A 156 -8.76 -6.73 -15.20
CA THR A 156 -9.31 -5.61 -14.41
C THR A 156 -8.26 -4.53 -14.12
N VAL A 157 -7.00 -4.91 -13.88
CA VAL A 157 -5.89 -3.95 -13.74
C VAL A 157 -5.68 -3.17 -15.02
N GLU A 158 -5.61 -3.85 -16.17
CA GLU A 158 -5.45 -3.20 -17.48
C GLU A 158 -6.62 -2.22 -17.76
N ASP A 159 -7.85 -2.61 -17.44
CA ASP A 159 -9.03 -1.75 -17.57
C ASP A 159 -8.95 -0.52 -16.67
N CYS A 160 -8.49 -0.68 -15.42
CA CYS A 160 -8.28 0.45 -14.51
C CYS A 160 -7.24 1.43 -15.07
N VAL A 161 -6.12 0.93 -15.59
CA VAL A 161 -5.07 1.77 -16.19
C VAL A 161 -5.57 2.47 -17.46
N ALA A 162 -6.28 1.77 -18.33
CA ALA A 162 -6.90 2.34 -19.52
C ALA A 162 -7.89 3.48 -19.18
N ASN A 163 -8.50 3.44 -17.98
CA ASN A 163 -9.39 4.48 -17.47
C ASN A 163 -8.69 5.57 -16.62
N GLY A 164 -7.37 5.66 -16.73
CA GLY A 164 -6.57 6.76 -16.18
C GLY A 164 -6.13 6.60 -14.73
N LEU A 165 -6.22 5.39 -14.17
CA LEU A 165 -5.68 5.08 -12.84
C LEU A 165 -4.23 4.61 -12.94
N THR A 166 -3.38 5.07 -12.01
CA THR A 166 -2.06 4.47 -11.80
C THR A 166 -2.18 3.36 -10.77
N ILE A 167 -1.89 2.11 -11.17
CA ILE A 167 -1.96 0.95 -10.28
C ILE A 167 -0.55 0.61 -9.79
N VAL A 168 -0.37 0.59 -8.47
CA VAL A 168 0.89 0.28 -7.80
C VAL A 168 0.70 -0.94 -6.91
N CYS A 169 1.47 -2.00 -7.16
CA CYS A 169 1.31 -3.30 -6.52
C CYS A 169 2.60 -3.71 -5.79
N ALA A 170 2.47 -4.34 -4.63
CA ALA A 170 3.61 -5.08 -4.06
C ALA A 170 3.93 -6.30 -4.93
N VAL A 171 5.19 -6.54 -5.26
CA VAL A 171 5.58 -7.69 -6.10
C VAL A 171 5.43 -9.04 -5.39
N GLY A 172 5.39 -9.02 -4.05
CA GLY A 172 5.37 -10.21 -3.20
C GLY A 172 6.68 -10.41 -2.43
N ASN A 173 6.63 -11.30 -1.44
CA ASN A 173 7.72 -11.54 -0.47
C ASN A 173 8.26 -12.99 -0.54
N ALA A 174 8.13 -13.63 -1.71
CA ALA A 174 8.43 -15.03 -1.90
C ALA A 174 9.81 -15.29 -2.54
N GLY A 175 10.75 -14.33 -2.48
CA GLY A 175 12.08 -14.46 -3.09
C GLY A 175 12.97 -15.57 -2.52
N HIS A 176 12.56 -16.16 -1.41
CA HIS A 176 13.23 -17.33 -0.80
C HIS A 176 12.72 -18.67 -1.36
N LEU A 177 11.60 -18.66 -2.08
CA LEU A 177 11.09 -19.85 -2.76
C LEU A 177 11.87 -20.08 -4.06
N PRO A 178 12.11 -21.35 -4.48
CA PRO A 178 12.83 -21.63 -5.72
C PRO A 178 12.24 -20.99 -6.97
N THR A 179 10.90 -20.80 -7.00
CA THR A 179 10.18 -20.20 -8.13
C THR A 179 9.96 -18.70 -8.00
N HIS A 180 10.25 -18.11 -6.81
CA HIS A 180 10.13 -16.67 -6.53
C HIS A 180 8.92 -15.98 -7.21
N PRO A 181 7.70 -16.57 -7.09
CA PRO A 181 6.60 -16.33 -8.02
C PRO A 181 6.08 -14.89 -7.95
N VAL A 182 5.63 -14.37 -9.09
CA VAL A 182 4.99 -13.05 -9.21
C VAL A 182 3.53 -13.25 -9.60
N PHE A 183 2.64 -13.04 -8.63
CA PHE A 183 1.20 -13.23 -8.82
C PHE A 183 0.53 -11.94 -9.37
N PRO A 184 -0.63 -12.07 -10.02
CA PRO A 184 -1.56 -10.95 -10.19
C PRO A 184 -1.86 -10.29 -8.84
N PRO A 185 -2.12 -8.98 -8.76
CA PRO A 185 -2.14 -8.02 -9.86
C PRO A 185 -0.74 -7.52 -10.25
N ALA A 186 0.32 -7.88 -9.51
CA ALA A 186 1.67 -7.38 -9.78
C ALA A 186 2.27 -7.92 -11.09
N SER A 187 1.81 -9.07 -11.57
CA SER A 187 2.23 -9.64 -12.86
C SER A 187 1.63 -8.94 -14.08
N SER A 188 0.56 -8.12 -13.93
CA SER A 188 -0.05 -7.41 -15.06
C SER A 188 0.96 -6.44 -15.71
N PRO A 189 1.02 -6.38 -17.05
CA PRO A 189 1.93 -5.48 -17.77
C PRO A 189 1.85 -4.02 -17.31
N SER A 190 0.64 -3.49 -17.16
CA SER A 190 0.43 -2.06 -16.87
C SER A 190 0.49 -1.70 -15.38
N ALA A 191 0.48 -2.67 -14.47
CA ALA A 191 0.73 -2.41 -13.06
C ALA A 191 2.21 -2.09 -12.80
N ILE A 192 2.45 -1.04 -12.00
CA ILE A 192 3.78 -0.75 -11.46
C ILE A 192 3.98 -1.65 -10.24
N SER A 193 4.81 -2.68 -10.38
CA SER A 193 5.15 -3.57 -9.29
C SER A 193 6.39 -3.08 -8.53
N VAL A 194 6.32 -3.18 -7.21
CA VAL A 194 7.31 -2.63 -6.29
C VAL A 194 7.94 -3.76 -5.49
N GLY A 195 9.25 -3.94 -5.66
CA GLY A 195 10.09 -4.78 -4.83
C GLY A 195 10.66 -4.03 -3.63
N GLY A 196 11.38 -4.75 -2.78
CA GLY A 196 11.85 -4.25 -1.51
C GLY A 196 13.37 -4.09 -1.42
N LEU A 197 13.74 -3.02 -0.71
CA LEU A 197 15.10 -2.68 -0.35
C LEU A 197 15.26 -2.79 1.18
N ASP A 198 16.35 -3.42 1.61
CA ASP A 198 16.84 -3.35 2.98
C ASP A 198 18.03 -2.38 3.02
N ASP A 199 17.79 -1.16 3.47
CA ASP A 199 18.84 -0.15 3.64
C ASP A 199 19.51 -0.20 5.03
N LYS A 200 19.20 -1.21 5.84
CA LYS A 200 19.75 -1.41 7.20
C LYS A 200 19.57 -0.19 8.10
N ASN A 201 18.47 0.55 7.92
CA ASN A 201 18.18 1.79 8.63
C ASN A 201 19.31 2.84 8.46
N SER A 202 19.86 2.95 7.24
CA SER A 202 21.02 3.78 6.95
C SER A 202 20.87 4.55 5.63
N ILE A 203 21.30 5.82 5.64
CA ILE A 203 21.41 6.61 4.40
C ILE A 203 22.63 6.21 3.55
N ASN A 204 23.52 5.36 4.09
CA ASN A 204 24.68 4.87 3.35
C ASN A 204 24.25 3.85 2.29
N ARG A 205 24.26 4.28 1.03
CA ARG A 205 23.86 3.44 -0.12
C ARG A 205 24.67 2.16 -0.25
N ALA A 206 25.92 2.13 0.24
CA ALA A 206 26.77 0.93 0.20
C ALA A 206 26.30 -0.18 1.16
N GLN A 207 25.41 0.12 2.11
CA GLN A 207 24.87 -0.87 3.05
C GLN A 207 23.57 -1.53 2.56
N ARG A 208 23.02 -1.06 1.43
CA ARG A 208 21.77 -1.54 0.85
C ARG A 208 21.88 -2.99 0.39
N GLY A 209 20.87 -3.78 0.71
CA GLY A 209 20.65 -5.13 0.24
C GLY A 209 19.24 -5.30 -0.32
N MET A 210 19.00 -6.43 -0.98
CA MET A 210 17.68 -6.77 -1.48
C MET A 210 16.82 -7.32 -0.33
N TYR A 211 15.57 -6.87 -0.25
CA TYR A 211 14.58 -7.57 0.54
C TYR A 211 14.26 -8.91 -0.13
N ARG A 212 13.62 -9.82 0.60
CA ARG A 212 13.15 -11.14 0.12
C ARG A 212 11.96 -11.04 -0.86
N SER A 213 11.98 -10.08 -1.76
CA SER A 213 10.93 -9.87 -2.75
C SER A 213 10.84 -11.03 -3.73
N SER A 214 9.63 -11.34 -4.17
CA SER A 214 9.43 -12.08 -5.42
C SER A 214 10.08 -11.32 -6.58
N TYR A 215 10.45 -12.03 -7.64
CA TYR A 215 11.01 -11.43 -8.83
C TYR A 215 10.68 -12.27 -10.06
N GLY A 216 10.53 -11.59 -11.18
CA GLY A 216 10.21 -12.22 -12.45
C GLY A 216 11.36 -13.05 -13.01
N PRO A 217 11.12 -13.73 -14.15
CA PRO A 217 9.99 -13.50 -15.06
C PRO A 217 8.63 -13.90 -14.50
N THR A 218 7.56 -13.21 -14.91
CA THR A 218 6.17 -13.66 -14.69
C THR A 218 5.87 -14.90 -15.52
N PHE A 219 4.67 -15.47 -15.36
CA PHE A 219 4.18 -16.57 -16.20
C PHE A 219 4.34 -16.32 -17.71
N ASP A 220 4.12 -15.08 -18.16
CA ASP A 220 4.26 -14.66 -19.58
C ASP A 220 5.67 -14.20 -19.96
N GLY A 221 6.65 -14.31 -19.07
CA GLY A 221 8.03 -13.92 -19.35
C GLY A 221 8.34 -12.43 -19.09
N LEU A 222 7.44 -11.66 -18.47
CA LEU A 222 7.67 -10.24 -18.20
C LEU A 222 8.59 -10.04 -17.00
N GLN A 223 9.51 -9.08 -17.08
CA GLN A 223 10.35 -8.74 -15.94
C GLN A 223 9.57 -7.89 -14.93
N LYS A 224 9.51 -8.38 -13.68
CA LYS A 224 9.00 -7.69 -12.50
C LYS A 224 10.03 -7.85 -11.36
N PRO A 225 10.13 -6.96 -10.35
CA PRO A 225 9.46 -5.68 -10.27
C PRO A 225 10.07 -4.59 -11.17
N GLU A 226 9.28 -3.55 -11.50
CA GLU A 226 9.80 -2.37 -12.22
C GLU A 226 10.70 -1.50 -11.35
N ILE A 227 10.30 -1.32 -10.08
CA ILE A 227 10.99 -0.44 -9.14
C ILE A 227 11.16 -1.13 -7.79
N ILE A 228 12.07 -0.59 -6.98
CA ILE A 228 12.26 -1.01 -5.60
C ILE A 228 12.09 0.18 -4.66
N ALA A 229 11.56 -0.08 -3.46
CA ALA A 229 11.40 0.90 -2.40
C ALA A 229 11.84 0.32 -1.05
N PRO A 230 12.11 1.16 -0.04
CA PRO A 230 12.39 0.68 1.30
C PRO A 230 11.26 -0.20 1.85
N SER A 231 11.54 -1.44 2.25
CA SER A 231 10.51 -2.43 2.66
C SER A 231 10.76 -3.09 4.01
N ILE A 232 11.86 -2.74 4.67
CA ILE A 232 12.15 -3.10 6.05
C ILE A 232 12.71 -1.87 6.76
N TRP A 233 12.63 -1.82 8.10
CA TRP A 233 12.89 -0.61 8.88
C TRP A 233 11.98 0.55 8.48
N VAL A 234 10.73 0.28 8.09
CA VAL A 234 9.76 1.32 7.74
C VAL A 234 9.06 1.78 9.01
N PRO A 235 9.20 3.06 9.42
CA PRO A 235 8.49 3.57 10.58
C PRO A 235 6.99 3.61 10.26
N ALA A 236 6.18 3.01 11.11
CA ALA A 236 4.74 2.92 10.93
C ALA A 236 4.01 3.01 12.27
N PRO A 237 2.75 3.48 12.28
CA PRO A 237 1.97 3.54 13.50
C PRO A 237 1.68 2.14 14.03
N ILE A 238 1.64 2.03 15.36
CA ILE A 238 1.11 0.85 16.05
C ILE A 238 -0.41 1.00 16.07
N LEU A 239 -1.14 -0.09 15.83
CA LEU A 239 -2.60 -0.08 15.90
C LEU A 239 -3.03 0.26 17.33
N PRO A 240 -3.83 1.32 17.54
CA PRO A 240 -4.31 1.67 18.88
C PRO A 240 -5.09 0.53 19.54
N ASP A 241 -5.16 0.56 20.87
CA ASP A 241 -5.91 -0.42 21.67
C ASP A 241 -5.44 -1.89 21.52
N THR A 242 -4.22 -2.10 21.03
CA THR A 242 -3.55 -3.41 20.99
C THR A 242 -2.57 -3.58 22.15
N PRO A 243 -2.23 -4.82 22.55
CA PRO A 243 -1.18 -5.05 23.57
C PRO A 243 0.16 -4.41 23.21
N THR A 244 0.51 -4.34 21.93
CA THR A 244 1.73 -3.67 21.44
C THR A 244 1.69 -2.16 21.68
N ALA A 245 0.52 -1.53 21.62
CA ALA A 245 0.36 -0.10 21.90
C ALA A 245 0.42 0.25 23.40
N GLN A 246 0.32 -0.75 24.29
CA GLN A 246 0.35 -0.57 25.74
C GLN A 246 1.76 -0.72 26.36
N GLN A 247 2.76 -1.10 25.55
CA GLN A 247 4.16 -1.24 25.96
C GLN A 247 4.91 0.08 25.83
#